data_AF-A0A6A1UZE5-F1
#
_entry.id   AF-A0A6A1UZE5-F1
#
_cell.length_a   1.000
_cell.length_b   1.000
_cell.length_c   1.000
_cell.angle_alpha   90.00
_cell.angle_beta   90.00
_cell.angle_gamma   90.00
#
_symmetry.space_group_name_H-M   'P 1'
#
loop_
_entity.id
_entity.type
_entity.pdbx_description
1 polymer ?
#
loop_
_entity_poly.entity_id
_entity_poly.type
_entity_poly.pdbx_seq_one_letter_code
_entity_poly.pdbx_strand_id
1 'polypeptide(L)' 'MARDGVDVRGYFAWSLLDNFEWAQGYTKRFGLIYVDYKNELSRHPKSSAYWFLRFLKGGDGKNGKED' A
#
# COMPACT_ATOMS: atom_id res chain seq x y z
N MET A 1 -4.39 -3.81 -20.98
CA MET A 1 -4.45 -5.29 -21.10
C MET A 1 -3.10 -5.85 -20.67
N ALA A 2 -3.06 -6.95 -19.93
CA ALA A 2 -1.79 -7.61 -19.61
C ALA A 2 -1.09 -8.00 -20.92
N ARG A 3 0.25 -7.83 -20.99
CA ARG A 3 1.02 -8.09 -22.22
C ARG A 3 0.85 -9.52 -22.73
N ASP A 4 0.50 -10.45 -21.82
CA ASP A 4 0.37 -11.88 -22.09
C ASP A 4 -1.10 -12.37 -22.11
N GLY A 5 -2.08 -11.46 -22.23
CA GLY A 5 -3.49 -11.82 -22.40
C GLY A 5 -4.19 -12.40 -21.16
N VAL A 6 -3.58 -12.29 -19.98
CA VAL A 6 -4.17 -12.79 -18.72
C VAL A 6 -5.33 -11.90 -18.26
N ASP A 7 -6.47 -12.53 -17.92
CA ASP A 7 -7.66 -11.88 -17.35
C ASP A 7 -7.49 -11.59 -15.85
N VAL A 8 -6.79 -10.50 -15.51
CA VAL A 8 -6.63 -10.03 -14.13
C VAL A 8 -7.71 -9.00 -13.80
N ARG A 9 -8.57 -9.33 -12.83
CA ARG A 9 -9.72 -8.49 -12.47
C ARG A 9 -9.54 -7.64 -11.22
N GLY A 10 -8.46 -7.86 -10.46
CA GLY A 10 -8.25 -7.14 -9.21
C GLY A 10 -6.86 -7.37 -8.61
N TYR A 11 -6.52 -6.50 -7.67
CA TYR A 11 -5.26 -6.51 -6.92
C TYR A 11 -5.52 -6.10 -5.48
N PHE A 12 -4.94 -6.83 -4.53
CA PHE A 12 -5.01 -6.52 -3.11
C PHE A 12 -3.60 -6.41 -2.55
N ALA A 13 -3.29 -5.27 -1.94
CA ALA A 13 -2.00 -5.05 -1.31
C ALA A 13 -1.92 -5.84 0.02
N TRP A 14 -0.88 -6.65 0.18
CA TRP A 14 -0.48 -7.18 1.47
C TRP A 14 0.46 -6.18 2.16
N SER A 15 0.12 -5.62 3.31
CA SER A 15 -1.14 -5.72 4.07
C SER A 15 -1.74 -4.34 4.30
N LEU A 16 -2.97 -4.28 4.81
CA LEU A 16 -3.56 -3.00 5.23
C LEU A 16 -2.79 -2.41 6.42
N LEU A 17 -2.55 -3.23 7.46
CA LEU A 17 -1.88 -2.83 8.70
C LEU A 17 -0.60 -3.64 8.90
N ASP A 18 0.39 -3.03 9.56
CA ASP A 18 1.47 -3.80 10.16
C ASP A 18 0.91 -4.79 11.19
N ASN A 19 1.26 -6.05 11.07
CA ASN A 19 0.73 -7.15 11.87
C ASN A 19 1.84 -8.12 12.31
N PHE A 20 1.45 -9.23 12.92
CA PHE A 20 2.36 -10.31 13.30
C PHE A 20 2.73 -11.14 12.07
N GLU A 21 4.00 -11.10 11.66
CA GLU A 21 4.50 -11.78 10.47
C GLU A 21 5.19 -13.10 10.84
N TRP A 22 4.39 -14.05 11.34
CA TRP A 22 4.79 -15.46 11.55
C TRP A 22 6.14 -15.61 12.28
N ALA A 23 7.12 -16.27 11.66
CA ALA A 23 8.45 -16.50 12.22
C ALA A 23 9.23 -15.21 12.52
N GLN A 24 8.84 -14.08 11.92
CA GLN A 24 9.46 -12.78 12.13
C GLN A 24 8.77 -11.97 13.25
N GLY A 25 7.63 -12.44 13.76
CA GLY A 25 6.80 -11.71 14.70
C GLY A 25 6.54 -10.26 14.24
N TYR A 26 6.73 -9.30 15.13
CA TYR A 26 6.44 -7.88 14.88
C TYR A 26 7.61 -7.06 14.32
N THR A 27 8.68 -7.73 13.88
CA THR A 27 9.92 -7.07 13.41
C THR A 27 9.85 -6.64 11.95
N LYS A 28 8.99 -7.26 11.13
CA LYS A 28 8.73 -6.88 9.73
C LYS A 28 7.41 -6.13 9.61
N ARG A 29 7.36 -5.19 8.66
CA ARG A 29 6.32 -4.14 8.56
C ARG A 29 5.81 -3.98 7.13
N PHE A 30 4.91 -4.88 6.73
CA PHE A 30 4.32 -4.92 5.38
C PHE A 30 3.08 -4.04 5.18
N GLY A 31 2.53 -3.49 6.26
CA GLY A 31 1.32 -2.70 6.20
C GLY A 31 1.49 -1.40 5.42
N LEU A 32 0.45 -1.01 4.68
CA LEU A 32 0.27 0.37 4.21
C LEU A 32 0.17 1.34 5.39
N ILE A 33 -0.34 0.87 6.53
CA ILE A 33 -0.50 1.64 7.76
C ILE A 33 0.45 1.08 8.83
N TYR A 34 1.26 1.97 9.40
CA TYR A 34 2.10 1.66 10.55
C TYR A 34 1.25 1.52 11.81
N VAL A 35 1.55 0.50 12.62
CA VAL A 35 0.91 0.30 13.93
C VAL A 35 1.97 0.39 15.02
N ASP A 36 1.78 1.34 15.93
CA ASP A 36 2.63 1.49 17.12
C ASP A 36 2.16 0.53 18.22
N TYR A 37 2.86 -0.60 18.36
CA TYR A 37 2.52 -1.61 19.36
C TYR A 37 2.77 -1.17 20.80
N LYS A 38 3.53 -0.10 21.02
CA LYS A 38 3.85 0.40 22.36
C LYS A 38 2.94 1.54 22.78
N ASN A 39 2.32 2.23 21.82
CA ASN A 39 1.46 3.38 22.05
C ASN A 39 0.01 3.06 21.62
N GLU A 40 -0.67 2.26 22.45
CA GLU A 40 -2.11 1.94 22.34
C GLU A 40 -2.56 1.45 20.96
N LEU A 41 -1.67 0.79 20.20
CA LEU A 41 -1.94 0.34 18.83
C LEU A 41 -2.34 1.50 17.90
N SER A 42 -1.81 2.70 18.13
CA SER A 42 -2.07 3.86 17.26
C SER A 42 -1.65 3.58 15.81
N ARG A 43 -2.44 4.10 14.86
CA ARG A 43 -2.32 3.80 13.43
C ARG A 43 -1.92 5.04 12.64
N HIS A 44 -0.88 4.91 11.83
CA HIS A 44 -0.27 6.01 11.09
C HIS A 44 -0.11 5.61 9.62
N PRO A 45 -0.88 6.21 8.68
CA PRO A 45 -0.73 5.91 7.25
C PRO A 45 0.69 6.20 6.77
N LYS A 46 1.32 5.24 6.06
CA LYS A 46 2.66 5.44 5.46
C LYS A 46 2.54 6.16 4.12
N SER A 47 3.68 6.59 3.56
CA SER A 47 3.75 7.15 2.21
C SER A 47 3.13 6.23 1.15
N SER A 48 3.27 4.91 1.30
CA SER A 48 2.64 3.90 0.45
C SER A 48 1.11 3.93 0.52
N ALA A 49 0.50 4.16 1.69
CA ALA A 49 -0.94 4.33 1.81
C ALA A 49 -1.43 5.56 1.03
N TYR A 50 -0.73 6.69 1.15
CA TYR A 50 -1.08 7.92 0.42
C TYR A 50 -0.90 7.75 -1.09
N TRP A 51 0.16 7.08 -1.53
CA TRP A 51 0.34 6.76 -2.95
C TRP A 51 -0.78 5.84 -3.45
N PHE A 52 -1.08 4.76 -2.72
CA PHE A 52 -2.13 3.81 -3.12
C PHE A 52 -3.51 4.48 -3.17
N LEU A 53 -3.80 5.41 -2.25
CA LEU A 53 -5.01 6.24 -2.28
C LEU A 53 -5.08 7.12 -3.54
N ARG A 54 -3.98 7.78 -3.92
CA ARG A 54 -3.93 8.61 -5.14
C ARG A 54 -4.11 7.74 -6.39
N PHE A 55 -3.43 6.60 -6.45
CA PHE A 55 -3.55 5.63 -7.52
C PHE A 55 -5.01 5.16 -7.69
N LEU A 56 -5.68 4.76 -6.60
CA LEU A 56 -7.08 4.34 -6.62
C LEU A 56 -8.06 5.46 -6.99
N LYS A 57 -7.73 6.72 -6.66
CA LYS A 57 -8.51 7.90 -7.05
C LYS A 57 -8.28 8.34 -8.50
N GLY A 58 -7.41 7.67 -9.26
CA GLY A 58 -7.11 7.99 -10.65
C GLY A 58 -6.09 9.14 -10.84
N GLY A 59 -5.30 9.45 -9.82
CA GLY A 59 -4.33 10.55 -9.85
C GLY A 59 -2.96 10.14 -10.41
N ASP A 60 -2.78 10.36 -11.72
CA ASP A 60 -1.66 11.10 -12.35
C ASP A 60 -1.89 11.19 -13.87
N GLY A 61 -2.91 11.96 -14.25
CA GLY A 61 -3.26 12.19 -15.65
C GLY A 61 -3.62 13.65 -15.90
N LYS A 62 -2.65 14.56 -15.68
CA LYS A 62 -2.44 15.85 -16.38
C LYS A 62 -1.42 16.72 -15.61
N ASN A 63 -0.19 16.81 -16.12
CA ASN A 63 0.83 17.88 -16.03
C ASN A 63 2.21 17.24 -16.33
N GLY A 64 3.01 17.66 -17.30
CA GLY A 64 2.92 18.70 -18.31
C GLY A 64 3.83 18.32 -19.49
N LYS A 65 3.60 18.98 -20.63
CA LYS A 65 4.60 19.06 -21.71
C LYS A 65 5.71 20.01 -21.25
N GLU A 66 6.92 19.48 -21.15
CA GLU A 66 8.23 20.10 -21.37
C GLU A 66 9.00 18.95 -22.05
N ASP A 67 9.42 18.96 -23.32
CA ASP A 67 9.76 20.00 -24.31
C ASP A 67 8.96 19.91 -25.63
#